data_AF-A0A6G2PW16-F1
#
_entry.id   AF-A0A6G2PW16-F1
#
_cell.length_a   1.000
_cell.length_b   1.000
_cell.length_c   1.000
_cell.angle_alpha   90.00
_cell.angle_beta   90.00
_cell.angle_gamma   90.00
#
_symmetry.space_group_name_H-M   'P 1'
#
loop_
_entity.id
_entity.type
_entity.pdbx_description
1 polymer ?
#
loop_
_entity_poly.entity_id
_entity_poly.type
_entity_poly.pdbx_seq_one_letter_code
_entity_poly.pdbx_strand_id
1 'polypeptide(L)'
;TAARTHHIITVCERLRIPVLADKAYVGAGGTFQVPFKRHLGRPLTTRQAAVNRAHARLRFPVERAFARLKAWRIFRKARISPNRLTSITKAILTLERRR
;
A
#
# COMPACT_ATOMS: atom_id res chain seq x y z
N THR A 1 15.18 -1.41 -1.84
CA THR A 1 13.94 -1.65 -1.07
C THR A 1 13.63 -3.14 -1.14
N ALA A 2 12.97 -3.72 -0.12
CA ALA A 2 12.63 -5.15 -0.11
C ALA A 2 11.87 -5.59 -1.38
N ALA A 3 10.99 -4.73 -1.92
CA ALA A 3 10.29 -5.01 -3.17
C ALA A 3 11.21 -5.19 -4.40
N ARG A 4 12.35 -4.49 -4.45
CA ARG A 4 13.37 -4.71 -5.49
C ARG A 4 14.13 -6.03 -5.24
N THR A 5 14.54 -6.29 -4.00
CA THR A 5 15.23 -7.52 -3.59
C THR A 5 14.41 -8.78 -3.89
N HIS A 6 13.10 -8.71 -3.71
CA HIS A 6 12.18 -9.83 -3.99
C HIS A 6 11.55 -9.77 -5.39
N HIS A 7 12.11 -8.95 -6.29
CA HIS A 7 11.68 -8.84 -7.70
C HIS A 7 10.18 -8.52 -7.91
N ILE A 8 9.51 -7.94 -6.91
CA ILE A 8 8.07 -7.63 -6.97
C ILE A 8 7.78 -6.70 -8.15
N ILE A 9 8.63 -5.69 -8.36
CA ILE A 9 8.46 -4.73 -9.45
C ILE A 9 8.51 -5.43 -10.81
N THR A 10 9.55 -6.23 -11.04
CA THR A 10 9.75 -6.99 -12.28
C THR A 10 8.61 -8.00 -12.53
N VAL A 11 8.13 -8.68 -11.49
CA VAL A 11 7.02 -9.63 -11.62
C VAL A 11 5.72 -8.93 -11.99
N CYS A 12 5.38 -7.82 -11.30
CA CYS A 12 4.19 -7.04 -11.62
C CYS A 12 4.23 -6.49 -13.05
N GLU A 13 5.39 -6.02 -13.50
CA GLU A 13 5.58 -5.54 -14.87
C GLU A 13 5.42 -6.66 -15.90
N ARG A 14 6.12 -7.79 -15.72
CA ARG A 14 6.03 -8.97 -16.61
C ARG A 14 4.60 -9.47 -16.74
N LEU A 15 3.85 -9.48 -15.64
CA LEU A 15 2.46 -9.94 -15.60
C LEU A 15 1.45 -8.85 -15.96
N ARG A 16 1.91 -7.64 -16.30
CA ARG A 16 1.06 -6.46 -16.60
C ARG A 16 0.05 -6.15 -15.49
N ILE A 17 0.41 -6.40 -14.24
CA ILE A 17 -0.44 -6.12 -13.08
C ILE A 17 -0.31 -4.62 -12.75
N PRO A 18 -1.38 -3.82 -12.86
CA PRO A 18 -1.34 -2.42 -12.46
C PRO A 18 -1.17 -2.29 -10.93
N VAL A 19 -0.25 -1.45 -10.49
CA VAL A 19 0.04 -1.26 -9.06
C VAL A 19 -0.11 0.20 -8.66
N LEU A 20 -0.97 0.48 -7.69
CA LEU A 20 -1.00 1.78 -6.99
C LEU A 20 0.01 1.77 -5.85
N ALA A 21 1.08 2.55 -5.98
CA ALA A 21 2.19 2.56 -5.01
C ALA A 21 2.42 3.93 -4.38
N ASP A 22 3.06 3.94 -3.21
CA ASP A 22 3.49 5.16 -2.56
C ASP A 22 4.71 5.82 -3.23
N LYS A 23 5.09 7.00 -2.75
CA LYS A 23 6.19 7.79 -3.33
C LYS A 23 7.57 7.14 -3.22
N ALA A 24 7.78 6.17 -2.33
CA ALA A 24 9.04 5.42 -2.26
C ALA A 24 9.27 4.52 -3.48
N TYR A 25 8.22 4.28 -4.28
CA TYR A 25 8.29 3.55 -5.55
C TYR A 25 8.45 4.46 -6.77
N VAL A 26 8.73 5.76 -6.58
CA VAL A 26 9.14 6.62 -7.70
C VAL A 26 10.36 5.99 -8.39
N GLY A 27 10.30 5.90 -9.73
CA GLY A 27 11.30 5.21 -10.54
C GLY A 27 11.12 3.70 -10.65
N ALA A 28 10.02 3.12 -10.15
CA ALA A 28 9.68 1.71 -10.41
C ALA A 28 9.29 1.47 -11.88
N GLY A 29 8.67 2.46 -12.54
CA GLY A 29 8.31 2.36 -13.96
C GLY A 29 7.18 1.36 -14.26
N GLY A 30 6.95 1.12 -15.56
CA GLY A 30 6.04 0.10 -16.06
C GLY A 30 4.60 0.26 -15.53
N THR A 31 4.15 -0.74 -14.76
CA THR A 31 2.78 -0.82 -14.26
C THR A 31 2.54 -0.07 -12.94
N PHE A 32 3.57 0.52 -12.34
CA PHE A 32 3.48 1.22 -11.06
C PHE A 32 3.03 2.67 -11.25
N GLN A 33 1.83 2.98 -10.74
CA GLN A 33 1.29 4.32 -10.65
C GLN A 33 1.60 4.92 -9.28
N VAL A 34 2.37 6.01 -9.27
CA VAL A 34 2.76 6.74 -8.06
C VAL A 34 2.22 8.17 -8.11
N PRO A 35 1.92 8.79 -6.96
CA PRO A 35 1.41 10.16 -6.93
C PRO A 35 2.50 11.16 -7.34
N PHE A 36 2.09 12.26 -7.97
CA PHE A 36 2.98 13.37 -8.35
C PHE A 36 3.70 13.93 -7.13
N LYS A 37 5.02 14.13 -7.27
CA LYS A 37 5.86 14.74 -6.24
C LYS A 37 5.77 16.27 -6.33
N ARG A 38 5.61 16.93 -5.19
CA ARG A 38 5.76 18.38 -5.06
C ARG A 38 7.24 18.69 -4.92
N HIS A 39 7.75 19.63 -5.70
CA HIS A 39 9.15 20.07 -5.63
C HIS A 39 9.22 21.48 -5.03
N LEU A 40 10.36 21.83 -4.45
CA LEU A 40 10.57 23.18 -3.92
C LEU A 40 10.47 24.20 -5.07
N GLY A 41 9.74 25.30 -4.87
CA GLY A 41 9.50 26.31 -5.91
C GLY A 41 8.56 25.88 -7.05
N ARG A 42 8.12 24.61 -7.08
CA ARG A 42 7.20 24.10 -8.11
C ARG A 42 5.98 23.42 -7.47
N PRO A 43 4.90 24.18 -7.21
CA PRO A 43 3.67 23.61 -6.68
C PRO A 43 3.06 22.61 -7.67
N LEU A 44 2.21 21.72 -7.15
CA LEU A 44 1.44 20.83 -8.01
C LEU A 44 0.42 21.66 -8.80
N THR A 45 0.28 21.36 -10.08
CA THR A 45 -0.84 21.88 -10.87
C THR A 45 -2.17 21.35 -10.30
N THR A 46 -3.27 22.06 -10.56
CA THR A 46 -4.63 21.64 -10.14
C THR A 46 -4.95 20.22 -10.60
N ARG A 47 -4.55 19.86 -11.82
CA ARG A 47 -4.72 18.50 -12.38
C ARG A 47 -3.91 17.46 -11.61
N GLN A 48 -2.64 17.73 -11.33
CA GLN A 48 -1.80 16.80 -10.55
C GLN A 48 -2.33 16.62 -9.12
N ALA A 49 -2.82 17.69 -8.49
CA ALA A 49 -3.45 17.61 -7.19
C ALA A 49 -4.74 16.79 -7.22
N ALA A 50 -5.56 16.92 -8.26
CA ALA A 50 -6.76 16.09 -8.46
C ALA A 50 -6.41 14.61 -8.62
N VAL A 51 -5.41 14.27 -9.44
CA VAL A 51 -4.92 12.89 -9.59
C VAL A 51 -4.40 12.34 -8.26
N ASN A 52 -3.61 13.12 -7.52
CA ASN A 52 -3.11 12.70 -6.20
C ASN A 52 -4.24 12.43 -5.19
N ARG A 53 -5.32 13.23 -5.22
CA ARG A 53 -6.51 12.98 -4.37
C ARG A 53 -7.21 11.68 -4.75
N ALA A 54 -7.39 11.41 -6.05
CA ALA A 54 -7.96 10.15 -6.52
C ALA A 54 -7.07 8.95 -6.13
N HIS A 55 -5.76 9.07 -6.32
CA HIS A 55 -4.77 8.07 -5.93
C HIS A 55 -4.82 7.75 -4.43
N ALA A 56 -4.87 8.79 -3.58
CA ALA A 56 -5.01 8.63 -2.14
C ALA A 56 -6.33 7.94 -1.74
N ARG A 57 -7.46 8.29 -2.39
CA ARG A 57 -8.76 7.64 -2.15
C ARG A 57 -8.72 6.15 -2.47
N LEU A 58 -8.07 5.75 -3.57
CA LEU A 58 -7.92 4.34 -3.93
C LEU A 58 -7.04 3.56 -2.94
N ARG A 59 -6.04 4.21 -2.35
CA ARG A 59 -5.15 3.57 -1.37
C ARG A 59 -5.71 3.53 0.05
N PHE A 60 -6.60 4.46 0.39
CA PHE A 60 -7.17 4.62 1.71
C PHE A 60 -7.73 3.31 2.33
N PRO A 61 -8.47 2.43 1.62
CA PRO A 61 -8.98 1.20 2.22
C PRO A 61 -7.89 0.28 2.75
N VAL A 62 -6.80 0.12 2.00
CA VAL A 62 -5.65 -0.72 2.40
C VAL A 62 -4.93 -0.10 3.58
N GLU A 63 -4.66 1.20 3.53
CA GLU A 63 -3.98 1.92 4.61
C GLU A 63 -4.81 1.89 5.91
N ARG A 64 -6.13 2.09 5.81
CA ARG A 64 -7.05 1.98 6.94
C ARG A 64 -7.09 0.56 7.51
N ALA A 65 -7.10 -0.46 6.66
CA ALA A 65 -7.04 -1.85 7.11
C ALA A 65 -5.76 -2.12 7.91
N PHE A 66 -4.60 -1.72 7.40
CA PHE A 66 -3.33 -1.85 8.15
C PHE A 66 -3.29 -1.02 9.43
N ALA A 67 -3.87 0.18 9.44
CA ALA A 67 -3.97 1.00 10.64
C ALA A 67 -4.80 0.30 11.74
N ARG A 68 -5.93 -0.32 11.36
CA ARG A 68 -6.73 -1.15 12.27
C ARG A 68 -5.92 -2.33 12.80
N LEU A 69 -5.27 -3.10 11.91
CA LEU A 69 -4.45 -4.25 12.33
C LEU A 69 -3.35 -3.83 13.31
N LYS A 70 -2.69 -2.69 13.10
CA LYS A 70 -1.66 -2.17 14.02
C LYS A 70 -2.19 -1.84 15.43
N ALA A 71 -3.49 -1.59 15.59
CA ALA A 71 -4.09 -1.37 16.92
C ALA A 71 -4.18 -2.67 17.74
N TRP A 72 -4.18 -3.84 17.10
CA TRP A 72 -4.24 -5.12 17.79
C TRP A 72 -2.86 -5.55 18.32
N ARG A 73 -2.74 -5.70 19.64
CA ARG A 73 -1.48 -6.05 20.33
C ARG A 73 -0.84 -7.34 19.78
N ILE A 74 -1.64 -8.31 19.34
CA ILE A 74 -1.17 -9.60 18.82
C ILE A 74 -0.26 -9.45 17.58
N PHE A 75 -0.41 -8.38 16.79
CA PHE A 75 0.42 -8.15 15.61
C PHE A 75 1.72 -7.40 15.88
N ARG A 76 1.91 -6.78 17.06
CA ARG A 76 3.07 -5.90 17.33
C ARG A 76 4.42 -6.60 17.21
N LYS A 77 4.49 -7.88 17.62
CA LYS A 77 5.71 -8.70 17.60
C LYS A 77 5.47 -10.09 17.01
N ALA A 78 4.51 -10.22 16.08
CA ALA A 78 4.21 -11.52 15.50
C ALA A 78 5.46 -12.10 14.80
N ARG A 79 5.86 -13.30 15.22
CA ARG A 79 6.94 -14.14 14.65
C ARG A 79 6.40 -15.56 14.49
N ILE A 80 5.33 -15.68 13.73
CA ILE A 80 4.59 -16.93 13.52
C ILE A 80 4.43 -17.18 12.02
N SER A 81 4.05 -18.40 11.65
CA SER A 81 3.87 -18.76 10.24
C SER A 81 2.85 -17.83 9.53
N PRO A 82 3.08 -17.48 8.25
CA PRO A 82 2.13 -16.69 7.46
C PRO A 82 0.71 -17.28 7.43
N ASN A 83 0.59 -18.61 7.43
CA ASN A 83 -0.71 -19.32 7.49
C ASN A 83 -1.47 -19.01 8.80
N ARG A 84 -0.76 -18.98 9.93
CA ARG A 84 -1.34 -18.63 11.23
C ARG A 84 -1.70 -17.14 11.29
N LEU A 85 -0.85 -16.25 10.77
CA LEU A 85 -1.15 -14.82 10.63
C LEU A 85 -2.42 -14.57 9.81
N THR A 86 -2.59 -15.30 8.70
CA THR A 86 -3.80 -15.22 7.86
C THR A 86 -5.05 -15.60 8.65
N SER A 87 -4.99 -16.69 9.42
CA SER A 87 -6.11 -17.15 10.25
C SER A 87 -6.49 -16.13 11.33
N ILE A 88 -5.50 -15.56 12.02
CA ILE A 88 -5.70 -14.50 13.02
C ILE A 88 -6.28 -13.23 12.37
N THR A 89 -5.79 -12.85 11.19
CA THR A 89 -6.29 -11.68 10.45
C THR A 89 -7.77 -11.84 10.08
N LYS A 90 -8.19 -13.04 9.63
CA LYS A 90 -9.59 -13.37 9.37
C LYS A 90 -10.44 -13.27 10.64
N ALA A 91 -9.95 -13.79 11.77
CA ALA A 91 -10.66 -13.69 13.05
C ALA A 91 -10.85 -12.22 13.49
N ILE A 92 -9.80 -11.42 13.39
CA ILE A 92 -9.86 -9.98 13.71
C ILE A 92 -10.81 -9.23 12.77
N LEU A 93 -10.84 -9.57 11.47
CA LEU A 93 -11.82 -8.99 10.54
C LEU A 93 -13.26 -9.26 11.00
N THR A 94 -13.56 -10.44 11.51
CA THR A 94 -14.87 -10.76 12.08
C THR A 94 -15.18 -9.90 13.32
N LEU A 95 -14.20 -9.70 14.19
CA LEU A 95 -14.35 -8.85 15.39
C LEU A 95 -14.57 -7.37 15.03
N GLU A 96 -13.78 -6.83 14.08
CA GLU A 96 -13.91 -5.45 13.59
C GLU A 96 -15.26 -5.17 12.91
N ARG A 97 -15.93 -6.19 12.36
CA ARG A 97 -17.27 -6.06 11.75
C ARG A 97 -18.40 -6.04 12.78
N ARG A 98 -18.14 -6.49 14.01
CA ARG A 98 -19.12 -6.55 15.11
C ARG A 98 -18.99 -5.38 16.10
N ARG A 99 -18.06 -4.46 15.83
CA ARG A 99 -17.75 -3.30 16.65
C ARG A 99 -18.37 -2.05 16.06
#